data_AF-A0A0A9G561-F1
#
_entry.id   AF-A0A0A9G561-F1
#
_cell.length_a   1.000
_cell.length_b   1.000
_cell.length_c   1.000
_cell.angle_alpha   90.00
_cell.angle_beta   90.00
_cell.angle_gamma   90.00
#
_symmetry.space_group_name_H-M   'P 1'
#
loop_
_entity.id
_entity.type
_entity.pdbx_description
1 polymer ?
#
loop_
_entity_poly.entity_id
_entity_poly.type
_entity_poly.pdbx_seq_one_letter_code
_entity_poly.pdbx_strand_id
1 'polypeptide(L)'
;MDDPADASVDTSGDTAGMSLDEKLAVLRNIWVECINEDELQLLLNKNAALLCYVWFVPSPSMHIAQEIMKTNYVNKMINAGYTVKILIADWFAQMDYKIGSDLNKIRTIGSYNIEVWKAVGMNLDRVEFVWLSDVMNCHAANIWPLVMDIGQKTL
;
A
#
# COMPACT_ATOMS: atom_id res chain seq x y z
N MET A 1 -38.80 -38.22 12.20
CA MET A 1 -37.57 -38.76 11.56
C MET A 1 -37.47 -38.06 10.24
N ASP A 2 -36.39 -37.29 10.15
CA ASP A 2 -36.18 -36.13 9.33
C ASP A 2 -36.05 -36.45 7.83
N ASP A 3 -36.52 -35.50 7.01
CA ASP A 3 -36.05 -35.31 5.62
C ASP A 3 -34.54 -35.01 5.62
N PRO A 4 -33.87 -35.19 4.48
CA PRO A 4 -33.44 -33.96 3.84
C PRO A 4 -33.64 -33.96 2.33
N ALA A 5 -34.35 -32.93 1.88
CA ALA A 5 -34.31 -32.43 0.51
C ALA A 5 -32.90 -31.94 0.17
N ASP A 6 -32.46 -32.34 -1.01
CA ASP A 6 -31.23 -31.92 -1.67
C ASP A 6 -31.30 -30.42 -1.98
N ALA A 7 -30.64 -29.60 -1.15
CA ALA A 7 -30.48 -28.18 -1.38
C ALA A 7 -29.20 -27.98 -2.21
N SER A 8 -29.38 -27.80 -3.52
CA SER A 8 -28.35 -27.29 -4.41
C SER A 8 -27.90 -25.91 -3.91
N VAL A 9 -26.70 -25.87 -3.31
CA VAL A 9 -26.03 -24.63 -2.89
C VAL A 9 -25.68 -23.85 -4.16
N ASP A 10 -26.50 -22.83 -4.42
CA ASP A 10 -26.22 -21.82 -5.42
C ASP A 10 -24.95 -21.07 -4.99
N THR A 11 -23.85 -21.35 -5.68
CA THR A 11 -22.57 -20.65 -5.51
C THR A 11 -22.57 -19.37 -6.35
N SER A 12 -23.56 -18.50 -6.11
CA SER A 12 -23.57 -17.14 -6.65
C SER A 12 -23.04 -16.18 -5.59
N GLY A 13 -21.76 -16.33 -5.23
CA GLY A 13 -21.00 -15.30 -4.53
C GLY A 13 -20.61 -14.19 -5.52
N ASP A 14 -21.60 -13.55 -6.14
CA ASP A 14 -21.38 -12.30 -6.85
C ASP A 14 -20.85 -11.30 -5.81
N THR A 15 -19.59 -10.91 -5.94
CA THR A 15 -19.05 -9.75 -5.21
C THR A 15 -19.81 -8.53 -5.71
N ALA A 16 -20.95 -8.24 -5.08
CA ALA A 16 -21.63 -6.96 -5.19
C ALA A 16 -20.57 -5.89 -4.94
N GLY A 17 -20.19 -5.18 -6.01
CA GLY A 17 -19.16 -4.16 -5.92
C GLY A 17 -19.57 -3.13 -4.88
N MET A 18 -18.70 -2.87 -3.89
CA MET A 18 -18.96 -1.85 -2.87
C MET A 18 -19.39 -0.55 -3.53
N SER A 19 -20.46 0.04 -2.98
CA SER A 19 -20.92 1.36 -3.36
C SER A 19 -19.85 2.42 -3.08
N LEU A 20 -20.01 3.58 -3.71
CA LEU A 20 -19.11 4.72 -3.52
C LEU A 20 -19.00 5.12 -2.04
N ASP A 21 -20.13 5.17 -1.33
CA ASP A 21 -20.20 5.56 0.07
C ASP A 21 -19.50 4.55 0.97
N GLU A 22 -19.63 3.24 0.68
CA GLU A 22 -18.90 2.18 1.38
C GLU A 22 -17.39 2.30 1.16
N LYS A 23 -16.96 2.55 -0.09
CA LYS A 23 -15.54 2.76 -0.42
C LYS A 23 -14.94 3.97 0.29
N LEU A 24 -15.70 5.07 0.39
CA LEU A 24 -15.31 6.25 1.15
C LEU A 24 -15.26 5.96 2.65
N ALA A 25 -16.25 5.25 3.18
CA ALA A 25 -16.28 4.87 4.59
C ALA A 25 -15.08 3.98 4.97
N VAL A 26 -14.66 3.07 4.08
CA VAL A 26 -13.45 2.28 4.28
C VAL A 26 -12.22 3.17 4.37
N LEU A 27 -12.06 4.14 3.47
CA LEU A 27 -10.93 5.08 3.51
C LEU A 27 -10.97 5.94 4.78
N ARG A 28 -12.11 6.54 5.12
CA ARG A 28 -12.27 7.35 6.35
C ARG A 28 -11.88 6.58 7.62
N ASN A 29 -12.11 5.27 7.66
CA ASN A 29 -11.74 4.43 8.79
C ASN A 29 -10.25 4.06 8.87
N ILE A 30 -9.45 4.43 7.88
CA ILE A 30 -8.00 4.20 7.84
C ILE A 30 -7.25 5.47 8.26
N TRP A 31 -7.69 6.62 7.80
CA TRP A 31 -6.96 7.88 7.93
C TRP A 31 -7.41 8.67 9.15
N VAL A 32 -6.45 9.33 9.81
CA VAL A 32 -6.75 10.32 10.85
C VAL A 32 -7.13 11.66 10.22
N GLU A 33 -6.58 11.97 9.04
CA GLU A 33 -6.77 13.22 8.32
C GLU A 33 -6.88 12.94 6.82
N CYS A 34 -7.78 13.66 6.14
CA CYS A 34 -7.93 13.64 4.69
C CYS A 34 -7.83 15.07 4.18
N ILE A 35 -6.88 15.32 3.28
CA ILE A 35 -6.75 16.60 2.59
C ILE A 35 -7.72 16.61 1.40
N ASN A 36 -8.57 17.64 1.32
CA ASN A 36 -9.54 17.86 0.26
C ASN A 36 -10.46 16.66 -0.03
N GLU A 37 -11.35 16.36 0.91
CA GLU A 37 -12.30 15.25 0.77
C GLU A 37 -13.20 15.35 -0.48
N ASP A 38 -13.57 16.56 -0.89
CA ASP A 38 -14.37 16.79 -2.10
C ASP A 38 -13.66 16.32 -3.38
N GLU A 39 -12.33 16.48 -3.46
CA GLU A 39 -11.53 15.99 -4.58
C GLU A 39 -11.51 14.46 -4.60
N LEU A 40 -11.40 13.83 -3.43
CA LEU A 40 -11.45 12.37 -3.31
C LEU A 40 -12.80 11.82 -3.77
N GLN A 41 -13.91 12.44 -3.35
CA GLN A 41 -15.25 12.05 -3.81
C GLN A 41 -15.38 12.18 -5.33
N LEU A 42 -14.85 13.26 -5.90
CA LEU A 42 -14.88 13.48 -7.35
C LEU A 42 -14.02 12.46 -8.12
N LEU A 43 -12.86 12.07 -7.57
CA LEU A 43 -12.01 11.02 -8.15
C LEU A 43 -12.70 9.66 -8.14
N LEU A 44 -13.37 9.31 -7.04
CA LEU A 44 -14.11 8.05 -6.94
C LEU A 44 -15.35 8.01 -7.83
N ASN A 45 -16.07 9.14 -7.95
CA ASN A 45 -17.22 9.29 -8.84
C ASN A 45 -16.86 9.08 -10.32
N LYS A 46 -15.62 9.42 -10.71
CA LYS A 46 -15.12 9.20 -12.08
C LYS A 46 -14.78 7.73 -12.39
N ASN A 47 -15.00 6.82 -11.44
CA ASN A 47 -14.69 5.39 -11.54
C ASN A 47 -13.27 5.11 -12.04
N ALA A 48 -12.33 5.98 -11.67
CA ALA A 48 -10.92 5.78 -11.98
C ALA A 48 -10.42 4.62 -11.13
N ALA A 49 -9.65 3.71 -11.72
CA ALA A 49 -8.91 2.70 -10.96
C ALA A 49 -7.89 3.45 -10.08
N LEU A 50 -8.24 3.67 -8.80
CA LEU A 50 -7.38 4.41 -7.90
C LEU A 50 -6.18 3.57 -7.49
N LEU A 51 -5.03 4.23 -7.58
CA LEU A 51 -3.75 3.70 -7.18
C LEU A 51 -3.31 4.40 -5.89
N CYS A 52 -3.24 3.65 -4.80
CA CYS A 52 -2.78 4.14 -3.52
C CYS A 52 -1.29 3.85 -3.35
N TYR A 53 -0.53 4.80 -2.81
CA TYR A 53 0.87 4.60 -2.47
C TYR A 53 1.06 4.57 -0.96
N VAL A 54 1.83 3.59 -0.48
CA VAL A 54 2.18 3.45 0.94
C VAL A 54 3.69 3.51 1.08
N TRP A 55 4.17 4.46 1.86
CA TRP A 55 5.59 4.61 2.15
C TRP A 55 6.08 3.61 3.20
N PHE A 56 7.26 3.05 3.00
CA PHE A 56 7.93 2.20 3.97
C PHE A 56 9.44 2.33 3.91
N VAL A 57 10.09 2.54 5.05
CA VAL A 57 11.54 2.46 5.18
C VAL A 57 11.88 1.07 5.73
N PRO A 58 12.69 0.24 5.03
CA PRO A 58 13.17 -1.04 5.54
C PRO A 58 13.77 -0.93 6.94
N SER A 59 13.41 -1.87 7.81
CA SER A 59 13.91 -1.92 9.18
C SER A 59 14.23 -3.35 9.60
N PRO A 60 15.39 -3.60 10.23
CA PRO A 60 15.71 -4.92 10.77
C PRO A 60 14.84 -5.26 12.00
N SER A 61 14.30 -4.25 12.67
CA SER A 61 13.43 -4.40 13.84
C SER A 61 12.01 -3.96 13.48
N MET A 62 11.13 -4.93 13.26
CA MET A 62 9.72 -4.69 12.98
C MET A 62 8.92 -4.65 14.29
N HIS A 63 8.23 -3.55 14.54
CA HIS A 63 7.32 -3.47 15.69
C HIS A 63 5.98 -4.07 15.31
N ILE A 64 5.54 -5.10 16.05
CA ILE A 64 4.30 -5.86 15.78
C ILE A 64 3.09 -4.94 15.54
N ALA A 65 2.93 -3.89 16.36
CA ALA A 65 1.82 -2.94 16.20
C ALA A 65 1.86 -2.21 14.85
N GLN A 66 3.05 -1.81 14.38
CA GLN A 66 3.22 -1.16 13.09
C GLN A 66 2.87 -2.11 11.94
N GLU A 67 3.31 -3.37 12.03
CA GLU A 67 3.07 -4.36 10.98
C GLU A 67 1.61 -4.80 10.89
N ILE A 68 0.96 -4.99 12.04
CA ILE A 68 -0.48 -5.32 12.10
C ILE A 68 -1.30 -4.14 11.58
N MET A 69 -0.99 -2.90 11.99
CA MET A 69 -1.71 -1.73 11.49
C MET A 69 -1.57 -1.59 9.97
N LYS A 70 -0.33 -1.72 9.45
CA LYS A 70 -0.05 -1.65 8.01
C LYS A 70 -0.78 -2.71 7.22
N THR A 71 -0.74 -3.95 7.70
CA THR A 71 -1.50 -5.06 7.13
C THR A 71 -3.00 -4.77 7.11
N ASN A 72 -3.56 -4.28 8.22
CA ASN A 72 -5.00 -4.01 8.33
C ASN A 72 -5.47 -2.95 7.32
N TYR A 73 -4.79 -1.79 7.23
CA TYR A 73 -5.23 -0.76 6.29
C TYR A 73 -4.99 -1.13 4.83
N VAL A 74 -3.90 -1.84 4.51
CA VAL A 74 -3.65 -2.31 3.14
C VAL A 74 -4.75 -3.28 2.71
N ASN A 75 -5.11 -4.24 3.58
CA ASN A 75 -6.19 -5.19 3.31
C ASN A 75 -7.53 -4.48 3.11
N LYS A 76 -7.84 -3.48 3.95
CA LYS A 76 -9.04 -2.66 3.77
C LYS A 76 -9.07 -1.96 2.41
N MET A 77 -7.95 -1.39 1.96
CA MET A 77 -7.86 -0.75 0.65
C MET A 77 -8.08 -1.76 -0.50
N ILE A 78 -7.46 -2.94 -0.42
CA ILE A 78 -7.60 -3.99 -1.43
C ILE A 78 -9.04 -4.50 -1.48
N ASN A 79 -9.67 -4.71 -0.32
CA ASN A 79 -11.06 -5.15 -0.24
C ASN A 79 -12.02 -4.10 -0.82
N ALA A 80 -11.71 -2.81 -0.70
CA ALA A 80 -12.44 -1.73 -1.36
C ALA A 80 -12.18 -1.64 -2.89
N GLY A 81 -11.33 -2.51 -3.43
CA GLY A 81 -11.04 -2.62 -4.86
C GLY A 81 -9.86 -1.77 -5.34
N TYR A 82 -9.11 -1.13 -4.44
CA TYR A 82 -7.96 -0.31 -4.80
C TYR A 82 -6.72 -1.15 -5.13
N THR A 83 -5.83 -0.58 -5.95
CA THR A 83 -4.48 -1.12 -6.16
C THR A 83 -3.52 -0.37 -5.25
N VAL A 84 -2.64 -1.10 -4.56
CA VAL A 84 -1.70 -0.50 -3.60
C VAL A 84 -0.27 -0.71 -4.10
N LYS A 85 0.51 0.36 -4.18
CA LYS A 85 1.96 0.31 -4.38
C LYS A 85 2.66 0.62 -3.06
N ILE A 86 3.37 -0.37 -2.51
CA ILE A 86 4.22 -0.16 -1.35
C ILE A 86 5.59 0.29 -1.86
N LEU A 87 5.90 1.57 -1.64
CA LEU A 87 7.17 2.17 -2.01
C LEU A 87 8.18 1.93 -0.90
N ILE A 88 9.13 1.03 -1.18
CA ILE A 88 10.20 0.64 -0.28
C ILE A 88 11.37 1.60 -0.44
N ALA A 89 11.57 2.44 0.57
CA ALA A 89 12.55 3.51 0.62
C ALA A 89 13.97 3.00 0.95
N ASP A 90 14.42 1.96 0.26
CA ASP A 90 15.76 1.38 0.42
C ASP A 90 16.88 2.39 0.15
N TRP A 91 16.67 3.29 -0.82
CA TRP A 91 17.62 4.35 -1.11
C TRP A 91 17.84 5.28 0.09
N PHE A 92 16.78 5.66 0.80
CA PHE A 92 16.87 6.51 2.00
C PHE A 92 17.34 5.73 3.23
N ALA A 93 17.06 4.43 3.33
CA ALA A 93 17.54 3.60 4.43
C ALA A 93 19.07 3.55 4.53
N GLN A 94 19.78 3.84 3.43
CA GLN A 94 21.25 4.01 3.44
C GLN A 94 21.75 5.12 4.38
N MET A 95 20.87 6.08 4.74
CA MET A 95 21.19 7.16 5.68
C MET A 95 21.08 6.73 7.15
N ASP A 96 20.48 5.56 7.44
CA ASP A 96 20.35 5.06 8.80
C ASP A 96 21.66 4.41 9.27
N TYR A 97 22.24 4.97 10.35
CA TYR A 97 23.49 4.48 10.94
C TYR A 97 23.41 3.03 11.45
N LYS A 98 22.21 2.53 11.79
CA LYS A 98 22.01 1.16 12.30
C LYS A 98 22.02 0.12 11.19
N ILE A 99 21.60 0.51 9.99
CA ILE A 99 21.50 -0.39 8.83
C ILE A 99 22.79 -0.31 8.01
N GLY A 100 23.38 0.89 7.92
CA GLY A 100 24.55 1.17 7.10
C GLY A 100 24.19 1.43 5.64
N SER A 101 25.21 1.59 4.79
CA SER A 101 25.07 2.02 3.40
C SER A 101 25.08 0.88 2.37
N ASP A 102 25.09 -0.38 2.81
CA ASP A 102 25.10 -1.54 1.92
C ASP A 102 23.70 -1.83 1.39
N LEU A 103 23.43 -1.41 0.16
CA LEU A 103 22.12 -1.56 -0.49
C LEU A 103 21.66 -3.03 -0.58
N ASN A 104 22.57 -3.99 -0.73
CA ASN A 104 22.19 -5.41 -0.79
C ASN A 104 21.67 -5.89 0.57
N LYS A 105 22.28 -5.44 1.67
CA LYS A 105 21.79 -5.72 3.03
C LYS A 105 20.45 -5.04 3.27
N ILE A 106 20.29 -3.79 2.86
CA ILE A 106 19.02 -3.06 2.97
C ILE A 106 17.91 -3.79 2.22
N ARG A 107 18.18 -4.24 0.99
CA ARG A 107 17.21 -5.02 0.21
C ARG A 107 16.88 -6.36 0.87
N THR A 108 17.87 -7.03 1.45
CA THR A 108 17.64 -8.26 2.22
C THR A 108 16.69 -8.00 3.40
N ILE A 109 16.88 -6.89 4.13
CA ILE A 109 15.99 -6.46 5.21
C ILE A 109 14.59 -6.17 4.66
N GLY A 110 14.48 -5.44 3.55
CA GLY A 110 13.19 -5.16 2.92
C GLY A 110 12.46 -6.43 2.47
N SER A 111 13.18 -7.42 1.92
CA SER A 111 12.61 -8.73 1.60
C SER A 111 12.12 -9.46 2.84
N TYR A 112 12.89 -9.44 3.93
CA TYR A 112 12.44 -9.96 5.22
C TYR A 112 11.15 -9.27 5.71
N ASN A 113 11.07 -7.94 5.60
CA ASN A 113 9.88 -7.18 5.96
C ASN A 113 8.64 -7.59 5.14
N ILE A 114 8.82 -7.86 3.85
CA ILE A 114 7.74 -8.37 2.99
C ILE A 114 7.26 -9.75 3.46
N GLU A 115 8.17 -10.65 3.81
CA GLU A 115 7.82 -11.97 4.35
C GLU A 115 7.06 -11.87 5.68
N VAL A 116 7.41 -10.90 6.54
CA VAL A 116 6.66 -10.62 7.77
C VAL A 116 5.22 -10.19 7.44
N TRP A 117 5.00 -9.31 6.48
CA TRP A 117 3.63 -8.93 6.09
C TRP A 117 2.82 -10.09 5.51
N LYS A 118 3.46 -10.98 4.74
CA LYS A 118 2.82 -12.23 4.29
C LYS A 118 2.40 -13.08 5.48
N ALA A 119 3.28 -13.26 6.46
CA ALA A 119 3.01 -14.05 7.65
C ALA A 119 1.91 -13.46 8.54
N VAL A 120 1.81 -12.12 8.61
CA VAL A 120 0.76 -11.40 9.36
C VAL A 120 -0.59 -11.43 8.60
N GLY A 121 -0.62 -11.86 7.34
CA GLY A 121 -1.85 -12.01 6.55
C GLY A 121 -2.19 -10.81 5.67
N MET A 122 -1.18 -10.08 5.19
CA MET A 122 -1.39 -9.06 4.16
C MET A 122 -1.81 -9.72 2.85
N ASN A 123 -2.96 -9.29 2.30
CA ASN A 123 -3.39 -9.67 0.97
C ASN A 123 -2.46 -8.98 -0.05
N LEU A 124 -1.85 -9.77 -0.93
CA LEU A 124 -0.90 -9.28 -1.92
C LEU A 124 -1.45 -9.27 -3.36
N ASP A 125 -2.71 -9.68 -3.58
CA ASP A 125 -3.29 -9.84 -4.92
C ASP A 125 -3.26 -8.55 -5.75
N ARG A 126 -3.36 -7.40 -5.08
CA ARG A 126 -3.33 -6.06 -5.69
C ARG A 126 -2.24 -5.18 -5.08
N VAL A 127 -1.20 -5.80 -4.52
CA VAL A 127 -0.03 -5.10 -3.96
C VAL A 127 1.14 -5.23 -4.91
N GLU A 128 1.69 -4.09 -5.30
CA GLU A 128 2.97 -4.02 -6.01
C GLU A 128 4.03 -3.43 -5.09
N PHE A 129 5.14 -4.15 -4.92
CA PHE A 129 6.29 -3.66 -4.19
C PHE A 129 7.25 -2.93 -5.14
N VAL A 130 7.49 -1.66 -4.85
CA VAL A 130 8.33 -0.78 -5.68
C VAL A 130 9.55 -0.39 -4.86
N TRP A 131 10.75 -0.72 -5.34
CA TRP A 131 12.00 -0.28 -4.72
C TRP A 131 12.34 1.12 -5.18
N LEU A 132 12.53 2.04 -4.22
CA LEU A 132 12.81 3.43 -4.55
C LEU A 132 14.12 3.59 -5.30
N SER A 133 15.16 2.83 -4.94
CA SER A 133 16.43 2.84 -5.65
C SER A 133 16.28 2.49 -7.14
N ASP A 134 15.42 1.54 -7.50
CA ASP A 134 15.14 1.19 -8.89
C ASP A 134 14.43 2.35 -9.62
N VAL A 135 13.44 2.98 -8.98
CA VAL A 135 12.75 4.15 -9.53
C VAL A 135 13.73 5.31 -9.77
N MET A 136 14.59 5.60 -8.78
CA MET A 136 15.60 6.66 -8.85
C MET A 136 16.59 6.40 -9.99
N ASN A 137 17.04 5.15 -10.15
CA ASN A 137 17.99 4.80 -11.21
C ASN A 137 17.36 4.83 -12.60
N CYS A 138 16.14 4.29 -12.76
CA CYS A 138 15.44 4.25 -14.04
C CYS A 138 14.97 5.63 -14.52
N HIS A 139 14.64 6.54 -13.60
CA HIS A 139 14.07 7.85 -13.93
C HIS A 139 14.95 9.02 -13.47
N ALA A 140 16.24 8.79 -13.23
CA ALA A 140 17.19 9.79 -12.73
C ALA A 140 17.14 11.11 -13.51
N ALA A 141 17.10 11.03 -14.84
CA ALA A 141 17.09 12.19 -15.72
C ALA A 141 15.86 13.10 -15.54
N ASN A 142 14.74 12.56 -15.06
CA ASN A 142 13.51 13.31 -14.82
C ASN A 142 13.38 13.74 -13.35
N ILE A 143 13.80 12.87 -12.43
CA ILE A 143 13.66 13.10 -10.99
C ILE A 143 14.59 14.20 -10.51
N TRP A 144 15.88 14.19 -10.89
CA TRP A 144 16.83 15.17 -10.37
C TRP A 144 16.48 16.62 -10.73
N PRO A 145 16.11 16.96 -11.98
CA PRO A 145 15.63 18.30 -12.29
C PRO A 145 14.39 18.71 -11.47
N LEU A 146 13.43 17.79 -11.28
CA LEU A 146 12.23 18.06 -10.48
C LEU A 146 12.58 18.33 -9.01
N VAL A 147 13.48 17.52 -8.42
CA VAL A 147 13.97 17.73 -7.05
C VAL A 147 14.63 19.10 -6.90
N MET A 148 15.46 19.50 -7.88
CA MET A 148 16.11 20.81 -7.86
C MET A 148 15.11 21.97 -8.02
N ASP A 149 14.13 21.83 -8.91
CA ASP A 149 13.07 22.83 -9.10
C ASP A 149 12.21 23.01 -7.84
N ILE A 150 11.80 21.92 -7.20
CA ILE A 150 11.04 21.97 -5.93
C ILE A 150 11.91 22.62 -4.83
N GLY A 151 13.18 22.23 -4.73
CA GLY A 151 14.12 22.81 -3.77
C GLY A 151 14.29 24.32 -3.94
N GLN A 152 14.36 24.82 -5.17
CA GLN A 152 14.46 26.25 -5.46
C GLN A 152 13.18 27.03 -5.11
N LYS A 153 12.01 26.43 -5.28
CA LYS A 153 10.72 27.10 -4.99
C LYS A 153 10.34 27.12 -3.51
N THR A 154 10.98 26.28 -2.70
CA THR A 154 10.66 26.09 -1.28
C THR A 154 11.63 26.84 -0.36
N LEU A 155 12.68 27.45 -0.92
CA LEU A 155 13.60 28.38 -0.24
C LEU A 155 13.15 29.82 -0.45
#